data_AF-A0A5D2THP3-F1
#
_entry.id   AF-A0A5D2THP3-F1
#
_cell.length_a   1.000
_cell.length_b   1.000
_cell.length_c   1.000
_cell.angle_alpha   90.00
_cell.angle_beta   90.00
_cell.angle_gamma   90.00
#
_symmetry.space_group_name_H-M   'P 1'
#
loop_
_entity.id
_entity.type
_entity.pdbx_description
1 polymer ?
#
loop_
_entity_poly.entity_id
_entity_poly.type
_entity_poly.pdbx_seq_one_letter_code
_entity_poly.pdbx_strand_id
1 'polypeptide(L)'
;MTIFMAFQNPEYEILGLTTIFDNVQTKDATHNALLLCEIARRPDVPIAQGSPEPLTGGRPIVADFVHGSGGLGNIFLSPPNLLICRSNN
;
A
#
# COMPACT_ATOMS: atom_id res chain seq x y z
N MET A 1 8.57 3.92 5.07
CA MET A 1 8.99 4.85 6.14
C MET A 1 7.89 5.86 6.48
N THR A 2 7.42 6.67 5.53
CA THR A 2 6.42 7.74 5.75
C THR A 2 5.16 7.29 6.49
N ILE A 3 4.59 6.14 6.12
CA ILE A 3 3.38 5.58 6.78
C ILE A 3 3.60 5.37 8.28
N PHE A 4 4.74 4.78 8.67
CA PHE A 4 5.05 4.58 10.09
C PHE A 4 5.25 5.89 10.83
N MET A 5 5.92 6.87 10.22
CA MET A 5 6.07 8.19 10.82
C MET A 5 4.71 8.87 11.03
N ALA A 6 3.81 8.77 10.05
CA ALA A 6 2.46 9.32 10.15
C ALA A 6 1.66 8.65 11.28
N PHE A 7 1.74 7.32 11.43
CA PHE A 7 1.08 6.60 12.52
C PHE A 7 1.64 6.90 13.91
N GLN A 8 2.89 7.36 14.02
CA GLN A 8 3.50 7.72 15.30
C GLN A 8 3.28 9.18 15.70
N ASN A 9 2.75 10.02 14.80
CA ASN A 9 2.46 11.41 15.13
C ASN A 9 1.02 11.55 15.66
N PRO A 10 0.82 11.92 16.94
CA PRO A 10 -0.50 12.05 17.54
C PRO A 10 -1.31 13.24 17.00
N GLU A 11 -0.68 14.19 16.30
CA GLU A 11 -1.39 15.33 15.70
C GLU A 11 -2.09 14.95 14.38
N TYR A 12 -1.84 13.75 13.85
CA TYR A 12 -2.43 13.30 12.58
C TYR A 12 -3.53 12.27 12.80
N GLU A 13 -4.71 12.58 12.26
CA GLU A 13 -5.76 11.61 12.05
C GLU A 13 -5.60 10.96 10.68
N ILE A 14 -5.20 9.69 10.65
CA ILE A 14 -5.06 8.95 9.38
C ILE A 14 -6.40 8.35 9.00
N LEU A 15 -7.09 9.02 8.07
CA LEU A 15 -8.41 8.59 7.59
C LEU A 15 -8.37 7.32 6.74
N GLY A 16 -7.23 7.01 6.12
CA GLY A 16 -7.09 5.85 5.23
C GLY A 16 -5.81 5.93 4.39
N LEU A 17 -5.48 4.83 3.72
CA LEU A 17 -4.44 4.79 2.70
C LEU A 17 -5.06 4.41 1.35
N THR A 18 -4.73 5.19 0.33
CA THR A 18 -5.01 4.87 -1.07
C THR A 18 -3.73 4.41 -1.74
N THR A 19 -3.81 3.39 -2.58
CA THR A 19 -2.65 2.82 -3.27
C THR A 19 -2.72 2.99 -4.78
N ILE A 20 -1.57 3.16 -5.42
CA ILE A 20 -1.43 3.34 -6.86
C ILE A 20 -0.14 2.66 -7.34
N PHE A 21 -0.02 2.39 -8.63
CA PHE A 21 1.21 1.93 -9.26
C PHE A 21 2.26 3.05 -9.30
N ASP A 22 3.53 2.67 -9.31
CA ASP A 22 4.71 3.45 -9.78
C ASP A 22 5.97 2.68 -9.35
N ASN A 23 6.19 2.53 -8.04
CA ASN A 23 7.29 1.72 -7.50
C ASN A 23 7.10 0.23 -7.76
N VAL A 24 5.85 -0.22 -7.67
CA VAL A 24 5.38 -1.58 -7.96
C VAL A 24 3.99 -1.48 -8.59
N GLN A 25 3.42 -2.62 -9.00
CA GLN A 25 2.05 -2.64 -9.51
C GLN A 25 1.06 -2.30 -8.39
N THR A 26 -0.10 -1.72 -8.72
CA THR A 26 -1.10 -1.28 -7.73
C THR A 26 -1.51 -2.39 -6.75
N LYS A 27 -1.64 -3.63 -7.23
CA LYS A 27 -1.94 -4.80 -6.38
C LYS A 27 -0.88 -5.04 -5.29
N ASP A 28 0.39 -4.85 -5.63
CA ASP A 28 1.52 -5.10 -4.74
C ASP A 28 1.66 -3.93 -3.76
N ALA A 29 1.41 -2.70 -4.22
CA ALA A 29 1.30 -1.53 -3.34
C ALA A 29 0.16 -1.69 -2.32
N THR A 30 -0.99 -2.25 -2.73
CA THR A 30 -2.14 -2.53 -1.86
C THR A 30 -1.81 -3.60 -0.83
N HIS A 31 -1.16 -4.68 -1.25
CA HIS A 31 -0.64 -5.71 -0.36
C HIS A 31 0.32 -5.12 0.68
N ASN A 32 1.25 -4.28 0.24
CA ASN A 32 2.21 -3.61 1.12
C ASN A 32 1.52 -2.67 2.11
N ALA A 33 0.52 -1.91 1.70
CA ALA A 33 -0.22 -1.03 2.61
C ALA A 33 -0.92 -1.81 3.72
N LEU A 34 -1.57 -2.94 3.39
CA LEU A 34 -2.18 -3.85 4.37
C LEU A 34 -1.12 -4.40 5.35
N LEU A 35 0.01 -4.87 4.82
CA LEU A 35 1.10 -5.42 5.62
C LEU A 35 1.70 -4.38 6.56
N LEU A 36 1.92 -3.16 6.08
CA LEU A 36 2.43 -2.06 6.90
C LEU A 36 1.45 -1.68 8.01
N CYS A 37 0.14 -1.66 7.73
CA CYS A 37 -0.89 -1.46 8.75
C CYS A 37 -0.89 -2.58 9.80
N GLU A 38 -0.75 -3.84 9.39
CA GLU A 38 -0.67 -4.97 10.32
C GLU A 38 0.57 -4.89 11.23
N ILE A 39 1.74 -4.61 10.64
CA ILE A 39 3.00 -4.43 11.40
C ILE A 39 2.88 -3.26 12.38
N ALA A 40 2.25 -2.15 11.96
CA ALA A 40 2.03 -0.99 12.79
C ALA A 40 0.91 -1.18 13.84
N ARG A 41 0.23 -2.32 13.85
CA ARG A 41 -0.96 -2.59 14.68
C ARG A 41 -2.06 -1.53 14.49
N ARG A 42 -2.29 -1.14 13.24
CA ARG A 42 -3.33 -0.21 12.80
C ARG A 42 -4.34 -0.87 11.85
N PRO A 43 -5.06 -1.93 12.30
CA PRO A 43 -6.06 -2.61 11.47
C PRO A 43 -7.32 -1.75 11.24
N ASP A 44 -7.46 -0.65 11.98
CA ASP A 44 -8.54 0.34 11.89
C ASP A 44 -8.45 1.23 10.65
N VAL A 45 -7.26 1.36 10.06
CA VAL A 45 -7.01 2.27 8.94
C VAL A 45 -7.54 1.64 7.64
N PRO A 46 -8.53 2.25 6.97
CA PRO A 46 -9.09 1.69 5.75
C PRO A 46 -8.10 1.78 4.59
N ILE A 47 -8.03 0.70 3.81
CA ILE A 47 -7.19 0.62 2.60
C ILE A 47 -8.08 0.56 1.38
N ALA A 48 -7.88 1.49 0.45
CA ALA A 48 -8.60 1.57 -0.82
C ALA A 48 -7.63 1.42 -1.99
N GLN A 49 -7.86 0.38 -2.81
CA GLN A 49 -7.06 0.15 -4.01
C GLN A 49 -7.44 1.14 -5.12
N GLY A 50 -6.45 1.84 -5.67
CA GLY A 50 -6.63 2.76 -6.79
C GLY A 50 -6.55 2.09 -8.17
N SER A 51 -6.34 2.92 -9.19
CA SER A 51 -6.24 2.47 -10.59
C SER A 51 -5.06 1.52 -10.82
N PRO A 52 -5.20 0.47 -11.65
CA PRO A 52 -4.06 -0.37 -12.05
C PRO A 52 -3.19 0.25 -13.14
N GLU A 53 -3.64 1.33 -13.79
CA GLU A 53 -2.97 1.92 -14.96
C GLU A 53 -3.16 3.45 -15.06
N PRO A 54 -2.32 4.15 -15.86
CA PRO A 54 -2.46 5.59 -16.11
C PRO A 54 -3.76 5.93 -16.83
N LEU A 55 -4.13 7.22 -16.82
CA LEU A 55 -5.34 7.70 -17.50
C LEU A 55 -5.38 7.43 -19.00
N THR A 56 -4.20 7.36 -19.65
CA THR A 56 -4.07 7.02 -21.07
C THR A 56 -4.16 5.51 -21.35
N GLY A 57 -4.32 4.70 -20.31
CA GLY A 57 -4.30 3.25 -20.38
C GLY A 57 -2.91 2.64 -20.56
N GLY A 58 -2.84 1.33 -20.39
CA GLY A 58 -1.64 0.52 -20.62
C GLY A 58 -0.93 0.12 -19.33
N ARG A 59 -0.23 -1.01 -19.38
CA ARG A 59 0.48 -1.54 -18.21
C ARG A 59 1.60 -0.58 -17.80
N PRO A 60 1.61 -0.08 -16.56
CA PRO A 60 2.64 0.85 -16.10
C PRO A 60 3.99 0.15 -16.00
N ILE A 61 5.03 0.88 -16.42
CA ILE A 61 6.42 0.56 -16.09
C ILE A 61 6.62 0.92 -14.63
N VAL A 62 7.21 0.00 -13.86
CA VAL A 62 7.41 0.20 -12.42
C VAL A 62 8.90 0.28 -12.06
N ALA A 63 9.23 0.99 -11.00
CA ALA A 63 10.61 1.20 -10.53
C ALA A 63 11.10 0.09 -9.58
N ASP A 64 10.80 -1.17 -9.89
CA ASP A 64 11.16 -2.34 -9.07
C ASP A 64 12.68 -2.54 -8.93
N PHE A 65 13.47 -2.07 -9.90
CA PHE A 65 14.94 -2.03 -9.82
C PHE A 65 15.48 -1.14 -8.70
N VAL A 66 14.69 -0.15 -8.23
CA VAL A 66 15.02 0.69 -7.06
C VAL A 66 14.40 0.12 -5.79
N HIS A 67 13.14 -0.32 -5.87
CA HIS A 67 12.32 -0.64 -4.70
C HIS A 67 12.25 -2.14 -4.37
N GLY A 68 12.93 -2.99 -5.13
CA GLY A 68 12.82 -4.44 -5.05
C GLY A 68 11.54 -4.96 -5.72
N SER A 69 11.53 -6.26 -6.06
CA SER A 69 10.40 -6.90 -6.75
C SER A 69 9.08 -6.83 -5.97
N GLY A 70 9.16 -6.79 -4.63
CA GLY A 70 8.02 -6.61 -3.74
C GLY A 70 7.76 -5.16 -3.33
N GLY A 71 8.58 -4.18 -3.75
CA GLY A 71 8.39 -2.76 -3.42
C GLY A 71 8.80 -2.34 -2.00
N LEU A 72 9.35 -3.25 -1.21
CA LEU A 72 9.87 -3.02 0.15
C LEU A 72 11.33 -3.49 0.28
N GLY A 73 12.10 -3.43 -0.81
CA GLY A 73 13.43 -4.00 -0.92
C GLY A 73 13.39 -5.52 -1.11
N ASN A 74 14.42 -6.21 -0.61
CA ASN A 74 14.56 -7.67 -0.70
C ASN A 74 14.09 -8.38 0.58
N ILE A 75 12.97 -7.92 1.15
CA ILE A 75 12.37 -8.54 2.33
C ILE A 75 11.27 -9.51 1.91
N PHE A 76 11.23 -10.66 2.58
CA PHE A 76 10.21 -11.69 2.37
C PHE A 76 9.39 -11.79 3.65
N LEU A 77 8.17 -11.30 3.59
CA LEU A 77 7.24 -11.27 4.71
C LEU A 77 6.04 -12.17 4.39
N SER A 78 5.42 -12.71 5.44
CA SER A 78 4.15 -13.42 5.29
C SER A 78 3.09 -12.47 4.73
N PRO A 79 2.16 -12.96 3.90
CA PRO A 79 1.03 -12.16 3.44
C PRO A 79 0.24 -11.57 4.62
N PRO A 80 -0.34 -10.36 4.46
CA PRO A 80 -1.17 -9.77 5.48
C PRO A 80 -2.48 -10.56 5.64
N ASN A 81 -3.00 -10.57 6.86
CA ASN A 81 -4.31 -11.13 7.20
C ASN A 81 -5.44 -10.11 6.98
N LEU A 82 -5.10 -8.82 6.91
CA LEU A 82 -6.05 -7.74 6.66
C LEU A 82 -6.61 -7.77 5.24
N LEU A 83 -7.84 -7.30 5.09
CA LEU A 83 -8.54 -7.16 3.80
C LEU A 83 -8.75 -5.68 3.47
N ILE A 84 -8.80 -5.36 2.17
CA ILE A 84 -9.18 -4.02 1.70
C ILE A 84 -10.62 -3.67 2.09
N CYS A 85 -10.91 -2.38 2.18
CA CYS A 85 -12.28 -1.91 2.34
C CYS A 85 -13.12 -2.31 1.14
N ARG A 86 -14.22 -3.03 1.39
CA ARG A 86 -15.21 -3.34 0.36
C ARG A 86 -16.09 -2.11 0.20
N SER A 87 -16.28 -1.67 -1.05
CA SER A 87 -17.36 -0.74 -1.36
C SER A 87 -18.67 -1.41 -0.99
N ASN A 88 -19.38 -0.86 0.00
CA ASN A 88 -20.78 -1.20 0.23
C ASN A 88 -21.58 -0.62 -0.94
N ASN A 89 -21.78 -1.43 -1.99
CA ASN A 89 -22.71 -1.13 -3.06
C ASN A 89 -24.02 -1.85 -2.78
#